data_AF-A0A9Q0Z3N7-F1
#
_entry.id   AF-A0A9Q0Z3N7-F1
#
_cell.length_a   1.000
_cell.length_b   1.000
_cell.length_c   1.000
_cell.angle_alpha   90.00
_cell.angle_beta   90.00
_cell.angle_gamma   90.00
#
_symmetry.space_group_name_H-M   'P 1'
#
loop_
_entity.id
_entity.type
_entity.pdbx_description
1 polymer ?
#
loop_
_entity_poly.entity_id
_entity_poly.type
_entity_poly.pdbx_seq_one_letter_code
_entity_poly.pdbx_strand_id
1 'polypeptide(L)'
;MTVSVLVDVLTSALCPDQTTCSEVIYINGLQQTVVGIFKMVVLPLLGQLADEYGRKLLLLITISTSMFPFAVLACNQSRDAVYVYYVLRTISFILSQGSIFCIAVAYAADIIKEENRAAAFSWITGLFSASHVIGNLLARFLPEKYIFVVSIALLIFGSVYMYFFLAETVEPVEKRERDSTFLTNIINFTRKRYESMRYAAVLVFRSPTLKVISLVSFFYELGMSGISSVLLYYLKAVFGFNKNQYSEILSVVGVGAIFSQILVLPLLNPFVGEGVILCLALLASIAYGLLYGLAWASWVPYMSAAFGAIYILVKPATYAVISKGSSSVNQGKVQGFIAGVQSISSLLSPLAMSPLTSWFLSSDAPFNCKGFSIVVASVSMMIALCFACLLKLDENSSHDPEEEIEAPLLGEG
;
A
#
# COMPACT_ATOMS: atom_id res chain seq x y z
N MET A 1 -2.13 -12.86 8.37
CA MET A 1 -2.42 -14.31 8.56
C MET A 1 -3.34 -14.88 7.48
N THR A 2 -4.48 -14.26 7.17
CA THR A 2 -5.48 -14.88 6.27
C THR A 2 -5.11 -14.91 4.79
N VAL A 3 -4.19 -14.05 4.33
CA VAL A 3 -3.84 -13.89 2.90
C VAL A 3 -3.48 -15.22 2.22
N SER A 4 -2.67 -16.06 2.86
CA SER A 4 -2.22 -17.34 2.30
C SER A 4 -3.36 -18.36 2.14
N VAL A 5 -4.27 -18.46 3.11
CA VAL A 5 -5.42 -19.40 3.05
C VAL A 5 -6.47 -18.91 2.07
N LEU A 6 -6.60 -17.59 1.95
CA LEU A 6 -7.69 -16.99 1.22
C LEU A 6 -7.71 -17.41 -0.24
N VAL A 7 -6.54 -17.53 -0.86
CA VAL A 7 -6.42 -17.98 -2.26
C VAL A 7 -7.00 -19.38 -2.43
N ASP A 8 -6.67 -20.31 -1.54
CA ASP A 8 -7.18 -21.68 -1.57
C ASP A 8 -8.70 -21.71 -1.38
N VAL A 9 -9.22 -20.98 -0.39
CA VAL A 9 -10.67 -20.94 -0.08
C VAL A 9 -11.48 -20.31 -1.21
N LEU A 10 -11.02 -19.18 -1.75
CA LEU A 10 -11.71 -18.49 -2.83
C LEU A 10 -11.72 -19.33 -4.11
N THR A 11 -10.58 -19.95 -4.45
CA THR A 11 -10.49 -20.81 -5.63
C THR A 11 -11.33 -22.08 -5.49
N SER A 12 -11.31 -22.73 -4.32
CA SER A 12 -12.13 -23.93 -4.08
C SER A 12 -13.63 -23.67 -4.12
N ALA A 13 -14.07 -22.49 -3.68
CA ALA A 13 -15.48 -22.14 -3.58
C ALA A 13 -16.09 -21.69 -4.93
N LEU A 14 -15.31 -20.94 -5.73
CA LEU A 14 -15.78 -20.38 -7.01
C LEU A 14 -15.48 -21.32 -8.20
N CYS A 15 -14.41 -22.11 -8.12
CA CYS A 15 -13.99 -23.02 -9.19
C CYS A 15 -13.56 -24.39 -8.64
N PRO A 16 -14.49 -25.22 -8.14
CA PRO A 16 -14.18 -26.50 -7.52
C PRO A 16 -13.50 -27.50 -8.47
N ASP A 17 -13.78 -27.43 -9.77
CA ASP A 17 -13.34 -28.42 -10.77
C ASP A 17 -12.26 -27.91 -11.74
N GLN A 18 -11.77 -26.68 -11.57
CA GLN A 18 -10.82 -26.06 -12.50
C GLN A 18 -9.53 -25.60 -11.80
N THR A 19 -8.39 -26.00 -12.35
CA THR A 19 -7.06 -25.54 -11.88
C THR A 19 -6.81 -24.05 -12.14
N THR A 20 -7.57 -23.46 -13.08
CA THR A 20 -7.46 -22.05 -13.49
C THR A 20 -8.78 -21.34 -13.24
N CYS A 21 -8.88 -20.57 -12.16
CA CYS A 21 -10.09 -19.81 -11.83
C CYS A 21 -9.98 -18.36 -12.29
N SER A 22 -10.35 -18.09 -13.54
CA SER A 22 -10.41 -16.75 -14.13
C SER A 22 -11.33 -15.81 -13.35
N GLU A 23 -12.46 -16.34 -12.87
CA GLU A 23 -13.49 -15.59 -12.14
C GLU A 23 -12.93 -14.95 -10.87
N VAL A 24 -12.20 -15.71 -10.04
CA VAL A 24 -11.61 -15.20 -8.79
C VAL A 24 -10.59 -14.09 -9.06
N ILE A 25 -9.76 -14.26 -10.09
CA ILE A 25 -8.74 -13.27 -10.48
C ILE A 25 -9.42 -11.97 -10.89
N TYR A 26 -10.48 -12.06 -11.70
CA TYR A 26 -11.23 -10.89 -12.15
C TYR A 26 -11.94 -10.18 -10.99
N ILE A 27 -12.66 -10.92 -10.14
CA ILE A 27 -13.37 -10.34 -8.99
C ILE A 27 -12.38 -9.68 -8.01
N ASN A 28 -11.25 -10.33 -7.72
CA ASN A 28 -10.22 -9.75 -6.85
C ASN A 28 -9.62 -8.47 -7.46
N GLY A 29 -9.37 -8.46 -8.78
CA GLY A 29 -8.93 -7.27 -9.50
C GLY A 29 -9.95 -6.12 -9.42
N LEU A 30 -11.21 -6.41 -9.71
CA LEU A 30 -12.31 -5.45 -9.62
C LEU A 30 -12.44 -4.88 -8.20
N GLN A 31 -12.37 -5.75 -7.18
CA GLN A 31 -12.42 -5.35 -5.78
C GLN A 31 -11.31 -4.34 -5.44
N GLN A 32 -10.07 -4.61 -5.86
CA GLN A 32 -8.93 -3.73 -5.62
C GLN A 32 -9.06 -2.39 -6.37
N THR A 33 -9.53 -2.42 -7.62
CA THR A 33 -9.85 -1.23 -8.41
C THR A 33 -10.87 -0.36 -7.69
N VAL A 34 -12.00 -0.93 -7.26
CA VAL A 34 -13.06 -0.19 -6.53
C VAL A 34 -12.51 0.42 -5.25
N VAL A 35 -11.79 -0.36 -4.44
CA VAL A 35 -11.17 0.14 -3.21
C VAL A 35 -10.21 1.30 -3.50
N GLY A 36 -9.39 1.19 -4.56
CA GLY A 36 -8.46 2.25 -4.98
C GLY A 36 -9.16 3.57 -5.30
N ILE A 37 -10.30 3.54 -6.01
CA ILE A 37 -11.10 4.73 -6.34
C ILE A 37 -11.55 5.43 -5.05
N PHE A 38 -12.19 4.68 -4.16
CA PHE A 38 -12.80 5.26 -2.97
C PHE A 38 -11.75 5.70 -1.94
N LYS A 39 -10.59 5.03 -1.86
CA LYS A 39 -9.54 5.35 -0.89
C LYS A 39 -9.07 6.80 -0.97
N MET A 40 -8.96 7.38 -2.17
CA MET A 40 -8.55 8.78 -2.35
C MET A 40 -9.48 9.79 -1.66
N VAL A 41 -10.78 9.49 -1.62
CA VAL A 41 -11.81 10.39 -1.09
C VAL A 41 -12.12 10.06 0.37
N VAL A 42 -12.20 8.77 0.69
CA VAL A 42 -12.61 8.27 2.01
C VAL A 42 -11.50 8.45 3.04
N LEU A 43 -10.23 8.25 2.67
CA LEU A 43 -9.12 8.36 3.62
C LEU A 43 -9.02 9.77 4.28
N PRO A 44 -9.05 10.89 3.52
CA PRO A 44 -9.06 12.22 4.13
C PRO A 44 -10.34 12.49 4.95
N LEU A 45 -11.49 12.03 4.45
CA LEU A 45 -12.78 12.22 5.12
C LEU A 45 -12.84 11.51 6.48
N LEU A 46 -12.34 10.28 6.56
CA LEU A 46 -12.24 9.55 7.83
C LEU A 46 -11.24 10.20 8.79
N GLY A 47 -10.17 10.81 8.28
CA GLY A 47 -9.24 11.60 9.11
C GLY A 47 -9.97 12.75 9.80
N GLN A 48 -10.74 13.53 9.05
CA GLN A 48 -11.54 14.63 9.63
C GLN A 48 -12.60 14.13 10.61
N LEU A 49 -13.31 13.05 10.26
CA LEU A 49 -14.29 12.47 11.17
C LEU A 49 -13.63 11.97 12.46
N ALA A 50 -12.41 11.47 12.41
CA ALA A 50 -11.66 11.08 13.60
C ALA A 50 -11.26 12.31 14.44
N ASP A 51 -10.94 13.43 13.79
CA ASP A 51 -10.65 14.69 14.48
C ASP A 51 -11.92 15.36 15.07
N GLU A 52 -13.10 15.15 14.48
CA GLU A 52 -14.38 15.73 14.96
C GLU A 52 -15.10 14.87 16.01
N TYR A 53 -15.19 13.56 15.77
CA TYR A 53 -15.98 12.62 16.58
C TYR A 53 -15.15 11.81 17.58
N GLY A 54 -13.82 11.94 17.54
CA GLY A 54 -12.90 11.20 18.40
C GLY A 54 -12.14 10.10 17.68
N ARG A 55 -10.84 10.02 18.00
CA ARG A 55 -9.91 9.10 17.34
C ARG A 55 -10.11 7.67 17.82
N LYS A 56 -10.45 7.49 19.11
CA LYS A 56 -10.75 6.15 19.66
C LYS A 56 -11.97 5.53 18.99
N LEU A 57 -13.05 6.31 18.83
CA LEU A 57 -14.29 5.83 18.22
C LEU A 57 -14.06 5.38 16.78
N LEU A 58 -13.38 6.19 15.97
CA LEU A 58 -13.13 5.86 14.56
C LEU A 58 -12.17 4.66 14.39
N LEU A 59 -11.16 4.51 15.27
CA LEU A 59 -10.31 3.31 15.28
C LEU A 59 -11.10 2.04 15.58
N LEU A 60 -12.00 2.08 16.57
CA LEU A 60 -12.84 0.93 16.90
C LEU A 60 -13.78 0.56 15.76
N ILE A 61 -14.41 1.55 15.11
CA ILE A 61 -15.29 1.32 13.96
C ILE A 61 -14.51 0.67 12.81
N THR A 62 -13.36 1.22 12.44
CA THR A 62 -12.55 0.72 11.32
C THR A 62 -11.96 -0.67 11.56
N ILE A 63 -11.68 -1.04 12.81
CA ILE A 63 -11.19 -2.39 13.12
C ILE A 63 -12.36 -3.39 13.18
N SER A 64 -13.51 -2.97 13.70
CA SER A 64 -14.71 -3.80 13.78
C SER A 64 -15.25 -4.19 12.40
N THR A 65 -15.20 -3.29 11.41
CA THR A 65 -15.64 -3.62 10.03
C THR A 65 -14.84 -4.79 9.44
N SER A 66 -13.55 -4.87 9.75
CA SER A 66 -12.66 -5.94 9.26
C SER A 66 -12.99 -7.33 9.79
N MET A 67 -13.83 -7.44 10.82
CA MET A 67 -14.25 -8.72 11.39
C MET A 67 -15.31 -9.43 10.53
N PHE A 68 -16.27 -8.68 9.97
CA PHE A 68 -17.42 -9.24 9.26
C PHE A 68 -17.05 -10.11 8.05
N PRO A 69 -16.11 -9.71 7.16
CA PRO A 69 -15.72 -10.55 6.03
C PRO A 69 -15.18 -11.92 6.49
N PHE A 70 -14.32 -11.93 7.51
CA PHE A 70 -13.75 -13.19 8.01
C PHE A 70 -14.78 -14.03 8.74
N ALA A 71 -15.73 -13.43 9.45
CA ALA A 71 -16.84 -14.14 10.08
C ALA A 71 -17.68 -14.92 9.06
N VAL A 72 -17.96 -14.32 7.89
CA VAL A 72 -18.69 -15.02 6.81
C VAL A 72 -17.93 -16.26 6.35
N LEU A 73 -16.63 -16.13 6.05
CA LEU A 73 -15.80 -17.27 5.60
C LEU A 73 -15.53 -18.31 6.69
N ALA A 74 -15.64 -17.94 7.97
CA ALA A 74 -15.57 -18.88 9.08
C ALA A 74 -16.85 -19.70 9.22
N CYS A 75 -18.02 -19.11 8.95
CA CYS A 75 -19.31 -19.78 9.05
C CYS A 75 -19.60 -20.67 7.83
N ASN A 76 -19.36 -20.17 6.63
CA ASN A 76 -19.66 -20.89 5.39
C ASN A 76 -18.70 -20.49 4.27
N GLN A 77 -18.24 -21.48 3.51
CA GLN A 77 -17.33 -21.32 2.36
C GLN A 77 -18.02 -21.67 1.04
N SER A 78 -19.36 -21.59 0.99
CA SER A 78 -20.12 -21.72 -0.24
C SER A 78 -19.86 -20.56 -1.20
N ARG A 79 -20.22 -20.76 -2.47
CA ARG A 79 -20.09 -19.74 -3.52
C ARG A 79 -20.80 -18.43 -3.15
N ASP A 80 -22.02 -18.51 -2.62
CA ASP A 80 -22.80 -17.34 -2.19
C ASP A 80 -22.11 -16.59 -1.03
N ALA A 81 -21.56 -17.33 -0.07
CA ALA A 81 -20.83 -16.75 1.06
C ALA A 81 -19.57 -16.01 0.59
N VAL A 82 -18.91 -16.48 -0.48
CA VAL A 82 -17.75 -15.81 -1.07
C VAL A 82 -18.14 -14.49 -1.75
N TYR A 83 -19.29 -14.41 -2.45
CA TYR A 83 -19.74 -13.12 -2.99
C TYR A 83 -20.07 -12.12 -1.86
N VAL A 84 -20.74 -12.58 -0.80
CA VAL A 84 -20.99 -11.76 0.39
C VAL A 84 -19.68 -11.31 1.04
N TYR A 85 -18.68 -12.20 1.12
CA TYR A 85 -17.33 -11.87 1.58
C TYR A 85 -16.71 -10.74 0.75
N TYR A 86 -16.78 -10.79 -0.58
CA TYR A 86 -16.23 -9.73 -1.43
C TYR A 86 -16.92 -8.38 -1.21
N VAL A 87 -18.24 -8.35 -1.06
CA VAL A 87 -19.00 -7.12 -0.77
C VAL A 87 -18.57 -6.54 0.58
N LEU A 88 -18.63 -7.34 1.65
CA LEU A 88 -18.24 -6.91 2.99
C LEU A 88 -16.77 -6.49 3.05
N ARG A 89 -15.89 -7.22 2.36
CA ARG A 89 -14.46 -6.90 2.30
C ARG A 89 -14.20 -5.60 1.56
N THR A 90 -14.93 -5.32 0.48
CA THR A 90 -14.83 -4.06 -0.26
C THR A 90 -15.18 -2.89 0.65
N ILE A 91 -16.33 -2.96 1.34
CA ILE A 91 -16.76 -1.93 2.30
C ILE A 91 -15.73 -1.78 3.42
N SER A 92 -15.25 -2.90 3.98
CA SER A 92 -14.24 -2.90 5.03
C SER A 92 -12.93 -2.27 4.56
N PHE A 93 -12.46 -2.58 3.35
CA PHE A 93 -11.22 -2.01 2.83
C PHE A 93 -11.36 -0.52 2.53
N ILE A 94 -12.51 -0.07 2.02
CA ILE A 94 -12.77 1.35 1.80
C ILE A 94 -12.66 2.15 3.11
N LEU A 95 -13.22 1.61 4.21
CA LEU A 95 -13.18 2.27 5.52
C LEU A 95 -11.83 2.11 6.24
N SER A 96 -11.25 0.93 6.20
CA SER A 96 -10.15 0.54 7.09
C SER A 96 -8.77 0.66 6.43
N GLN A 97 -8.65 0.44 5.11
CA GLN A 97 -7.36 0.33 4.44
C GLN A 97 -6.68 1.69 4.33
N GLY A 98 -5.63 1.89 5.12
CA GLY A 98 -4.89 3.15 5.23
C GLY A 98 -5.40 4.04 6.36
N SER A 99 -6.71 4.10 6.59
CA SER A 99 -7.32 4.93 7.64
C SER A 99 -6.86 4.52 9.03
N ILE A 100 -6.80 3.23 9.33
CA ILE A 100 -6.33 2.72 10.64
C ILE A 100 -4.91 3.24 10.93
N PHE A 101 -4.01 3.14 9.96
CA PHE A 101 -2.62 3.59 10.13
C PHE A 101 -2.55 5.11 10.30
N CYS A 102 -3.26 5.87 9.48
CA CYS A 102 -3.29 7.33 9.56
C CYS A 102 -3.83 7.82 10.92
N ILE A 103 -4.96 7.27 11.38
CA ILE A 103 -5.57 7.65 12.66
C ILE A 103 -4.67 7.23 13.83
N ALA A 104 -4.03 6.06 13.77
CA ALA A 104 -3.11 5.61 14.81
C ALA A 104 -1.86 6.50 14.93
N VAL A 105 -1.27 6.90 13.80
CA VAL A 105 -0.13 7.84 13.78
C VAL A 105 -0.55 9.21 14.31
N ALA A 106 -1.73 9.69 13.91
CA ALA A 106 -2.26 10.94 14.43
C ALA A 106 -2.46 10.86 15.95
N TYR A 107 -3.14 9.82 16.44
CA TYR A 107 -3.35 9.58 17.87
C TYR A 107 -2.04 9.57 18.66
N ALA A 108 -1.00 8.90 18.14
CA ALA A 108 0.32 8.91 18.74
C ALA A 108 0.94 10.32 18.77
N ALA A 109 0.71 11.14 17.75
CA ALA A 109 1.19 12.52 17.71
C ALA A 109 0.55 13.43 18.78
N ASP A 110 -0.70 13.16 19.17
CA ASP A 110 -1.40 13.94 20.20
C ASP A 110 -0.82 13.71 21.60
N ILE A 111 -0.44 12.46 21.91
CA ILE A 111 0.00 12.06 23.25
C ILE A 111 1.50 12.27 23.44
N ILE A 112 2.27 12.12 22.37
CA ILE A 112 3.73 12.05 22.45
C ILE A 112 4.33 13.43 22.19
N LYS A 113 5.22 13.85 23.10
CA LYS A 113 6.01 15.08 22.98
C LYS A 113 6.82 15.10 21.68
N GLU A 114 6.97 16.29 21.10
CA GLU A 114 7.55 16.49 19.76
C GLU A 114 8.93 15.84 19.59
N GLU A 115 9.80 15.98 20.60
CA GLU A 115 11.14 15.39 20.67
C GLU A 115 11.16 13.86 20.50
N ASN A 116 10.10 13.17 20.95
CA ASN A 116 10.02 11.71 20.95
C ASN A 116 9.12 11.15 19.84
N ARG A 117 8.47 12.01 19.05
CA ARG A 117 7.54 11.59 17.98
C ARG A 117 8.23 10.73 16.92
N ALA A 118 9.45 11.10 16.53
CA ALA A 118 10.21 10.36 15.53
C ALA A 118 10.44 8.90 15.97
N ALA A 119 10.91 8.69 17.20
CA ALA A 119 11.11 7.36 17.77
C ALA A 119 9.80 6.57 17.86
N ALA A 120 8.71 7.21 18.29
CA ALA A 120 7.41 6.56 18.39
C ALA A 120 6.84 6.14 17.03
N PHE A 121 6.95 6.98 16.00
CA PHE A 121 6.52 6.65 14.65
C PHE A 121 7.35 5.51 14.05
N SER A 122 8.66 5.46 14.34
CA SER A 122 9.51 4.31 14.00
C SER A 122 9.06 3.03 14.69
N TRP A 123 8.67 3.07 15.96
CA TRP A 123 8.12 1.90 16.66
C TRP A 123 6.79 1.42 16.06
N ILE A 124 5.87 2.33 15.75
CA ILE A 124 4.57 1.99 15.13
C ILE A 124 4.78 1.30 13.78
N THR A 125 5.62 1.87 12.92
CA THR A 125 5.95 1.30 11.60
C THR A 125 6.71 -0.02 11.71
N GLY A 126 7.63 -0.14 12.66
CA GLY A 126 8.37 -1.37 12.95
C GLY A 126 7.46 -2.51 13.43
N LEU A 127 6.54 -2.22 14.37
CA LEU A 127 5.54 -3.18 14.85
C LEU A 127 4.59 -3.62 13.73
N PHE A 128 4.20 -2.70 12.85
CA PHE A 128 3.39 -3.03 11.69
C PHE A 128 4.11 -4.04 10.77
N SER A 129 5.38 -3.80 10.44
CA SER A 129 6.20 -4.74 9.65
C SER A 129 6.40 -6.08 10.35
N ALA A 130 6.70 -6.07 11.65
CA ALA A 130 6.85 -7.29 12.45
C ALA A 130 5.55 -8.11 12.48
N SER A 131 4.40 -7.45 12.63
CA SER A 131 3.09 -8.10 12.62
C SER A 131 2.79 -8.80 11.30
N HIS A 132 3.29 -8.29 10.17
CA HIS A 132 3.13 -8.92 8.87
C HIS A 132 3.93 -10.23 8.79
N VAL A 133 5.19 -10.22 9.22
CA VAL A 133 6.05 -11.42 9.27
C VAL A 133 5.48 -12.47 10.22
N ILE A 134 5.18 -12.07 11.45
CA ILE A 134 4.58 -12.94 12.47
C ILE A 134 3.26 -13.51 11.94
N GLY A 135 2.42 -12.68 11.31
CA GLY A 135 1.16 -13.11 10.72
C GLY A 135 1.32 -14.14 9.60
N ASN A 136 2.38 -14.08 8.80
CA ASN A 136 2.67 -15.07 7.76
C ASN A 136 3.23 -16.37 8.36
N LEU A 137 4.07 -16.28 9.38
CA LEU A 137 4.57 -17.45 10.11
C LEU A 137 3.44 -18.19 10.85
N LEU A 138 2.55 -17.47 11.55
CA LEU A 138 1.38 -18.10 12.16
C LEU A 138 0.47 -18.77 11.12
N ALA A 139 0.28 -18.15 9.95
CA ALA A 139 -0.50 -18.75 8.88
C ALA A 139 0.10 -20.08 8.41
N ARG A 140 1.44 -20.19 8.37
CA ARG A 140 2.14 -21.42 8.02
C ARG A 140 1.85 -22.57 8.98
N PHE A 141 1.96 -22.32 10.29
CA PHE A 141 1.86 -23.36 11.31
C PHE A 141 0.42 -23.69 11.73
N LEU A 142 -0.52 -22.74 11.61
CA LEU A 142 -1.92 -23.02 11.92
C LEU A 142 -2.59 -23.88 10.85
N PRO A 143 -3.39 -24.89 11.21
CA PRO A 143 -4.25 -25.59 10.25
C PRO A 143 -5.28 -24.64 9.63
N GLU A 144 -5.62 -24.85 8.35
CA GLU A 144 -6.52 -23.99 7.57
C GLU A 144 -7.87 -23.73 8.27
N LYS A 145 -8.43 -24.78 8.91
CA LYS A 145 -9.70 -24.71 9.63
C LYS A 145 -9.73 -23.70 10.77
N TYR A 146 -8.59 -23.47 11.43
CA TYR A 146 -8.51 -22.58 12.59
C TYR A 146 -8.11 -21.15 12.22
N ILE A 147 -7.64 -20.89 11.00
CA ILE A 147 -7.04 -19.59 10.65
C ILE A 147 -8.06 -18.46 10.71
N PHE A 148 -9.27 -18.65 10.19
CA PHE A 148 -10.30 -17.61 10.26
C PHE A 148 -10.78 -17.40 11.69
N VAL A 149 -11.01 -18.48 12.44
CA VAL A 149 -11.44 -18.42 13.85
C VAL A 149 -10.42 -17.68 14.72
N VAL A 150 -9.13 -18.03 14.59
CA VAL A 150 -8.06 -17.35 15.33
C VAL A 150 -7.90 -15.91 14.89
N SER A 151 -8.05 -15.60 13.59
CA SER A 151 -8.01 -14.21 13.10
C SER A 151 -9.12 -13.37 13.71
N ILE A 152 -10.35 -13.90 13.76
CA ILE A 152 -11.50 -13.21 14.37
C ILE A 152 -11.28 -13.05 15.87
N ALA A 153 -10.81 -14.09 16.58
CA ALA A 153 -10.50 -14.01 18.00
C ALA A 153 -9.46 -12.93 18.32
N LEU A 154 -8.40 -12.83 17.50
CA LEU A 154 -7.39 -11.77 17.64
C LEU A 154 -7.94 -10.38 17.35
N LEU A 155 -8.84 -10.25 16.35
CA LEU A 155 -9.51 -8.97 16.06
C LEU A 155 -10.46 -8.57 17.20
N ILE A 156 -11.24 -9.49 17.76
CA ILE A 156 -12.09 -9.24 18.93
C ILE A 156 -11.23 -8.81 20.10
N PHE A 157 -10.18 -9.57 20.41
CA PHE A 157 -9.27 -9.26 21.50
C PHE A 157 -8.62 -7.88 21.34
N GLY A 158 -8.14 -7.55 20.13
CA GLY A 158 -7.60 -6.23 19.81
C GLY A 158 -8.62 -5.11 19.98
N SER A 159 -9.84 -5.29 19.46
CA SER A 159 -10.95 -4.33 19.61
C SER A 159 -11.33 -4.10 21.07
N VAL A 160 -11.46 -5.17 21.86
CA VAL A 160 -11.75 -5.10 23.30
C VAL A 160 -10.61 -4.43 24.05
N TYR A 161 -9.37 -4.77 23.74
CA TYR A 161 -8.19 -4.13 24.31
C TYR A 161 -8.18 -2.62 24.04
N MET A 162 -8.38 -2.19 22.79
CA MET A 162 -8.47 -0.76 22.48
C MET A 162 -9.66 -0.09 23.15
N TYR A 163 -10.80 -0.76 23.27
CA TYR A 163 -11.97 -0.19 23.95
C TYR A 163 -11.69 0.15 25.41
N PHE A 164 -11.01 -0.73 26.15
CA PHE A 164 -10.71 -0.52 27.57
C PHE A 164 -9.48 0.36 27.81
N PHE A 165 -8.39 0.16 27.05
CA PHE A 165 -7.10 0.77 27.35
C PHE A 165 -6.78 2.03 26.55
N LEU A 166 -7.40 2.23 25.37
CA LEU A 166 -7.17 3.44 24.59
C LEU A 166 -7.98 4.58 25.21
N ALA A 167 -7.32 5.64 25.67
CA ALA A 167 -7.99 6.86 26.10
C ALA A 167 -8.40 7.69 24.88
N GLU A 168 -9.50 8.43 24.95
CA GLU A 168 -9.84 9.39 23.89
C GLU A 168 -8.93 10.62 24.01
N THR A 169 -8.36 11.08 22.90
CA THR A 169 -7.48 12.27 22.87
C THR A 169 -8.22 13.53 22.44
N VAL A 170 -9.31 13.39 21.70
CA VAL A 170 -10.11 14.51 21.23
C VAL A 170 -11.18 14.82 22.28
N GLU A 171 -11.06 16.00 22.91
CA GLU A 171 -12.17 16.53 23.69
C GLU A 171 -13.35 16.81 22.75
N PRO A 172 -14.56 16.31 23.06
CA PRO A 172 -15.71 16.56 22.23
C PRO A 172 -15.95 18.06 22.19
N VAL A 173 -15.77 18.68 21.03
CA VAL A 173 -16.04 20.11 20.84
C VAL A 173 -17.47 20.38 21.27
N GLU A 174 -17.66 21.17 22.34
CA GLU A 174 -18.96 21.72 22.72
C GLU A 174 -19.61 22.27 21.45
N LYS A 175 -20.82 21.79 21.13
CA LYS A 175 -21.60 22.09 19.91
C LYS A 175 -21.49 23.58 19.51
N ARG A 176 -20.43 23.95 18.80
CA ARG A 176 -20.24 25.30 18.31
C ARG A 176 -21.07 25.40 17.04
N GLU A 177 -22.23 26.02 17.19
CA GLU A 177 -23.13 26.54 16.14
C GLU A 177 -22.98 25.82 14.80
N ARG A 178 -23.63 24.65 14.72
CA ARG A 178 -23.66 23.80 13.54
C ARG A 178 -24.65 24.36 12.51
N ASP A 179 -24.41 25.59 12.05
CA ASP A 179 -25.15 26.25 10.96
C ASP A 179 -24.57 25.94 9.58
N SER A 180 -23.56 25.06 9.53
CA SER A 180 -23.06 24.46 8.30
C SER A 180 -23.61 23.04 8.17
N THR A 181 -24.49 22.82 7.19
CA THR A 181 -24.93 21.49 6.76
C THR A 181 -23.70 20.60 6.53
N PHE A 182 -23.72 19.34 6.98
CA PHE A 182 -22.63 18.37 6.76
C PHE A 182 -22.10 18.37 5.31
N LEU A 183 -23.00 18.56 4.34
CA LEU A 183 -22.69 18.72 2.92
C LEU A 183 -21.85 19.96 2.61
N THR A 184 -22.13 21.11 3.22
CA THR A 184 -21.39 22.37 3.03
C THR A 184 -19.97 22.26 3.57
N ASN A 185 -19.77 21.55 4.70
CA ASN A 185 -18.44 21.24 5.23
C ASN A 185 -17.66 20.31 4.29
N ILE A 186 -18.30 19.27 3.76
CA ILE A 186 -17.68 18.36 2.77
C ILE A 186 -17.26 19.14 1.51
N ILE A 187 -18.13 19.99 0.95
CA ILE A 187 -17.84 20.75 -0.27
C ILE A 187 -16.69 21.74 -0.05
N ASN A 188 -16.67 22.45 1.09
CA ASN A 188 -15.57 23.36 1.40
C ASN A 188 -14.24 22.61 1.61
N PHE A 189 -14.27 21.44 2.22
CA PHE A 189 -13.09 20.59 2.38
C PHE A 189 -12.56 20.07 1.05
N THR A 190 -13.43 19.51 0.20
CA THR A 190 -13.01 19.00 -1.11
C THR A 190 -12.43 20.12 -1.97
N ARG A 191 -13.00 21.32 -1.93
CA ARG A 191 -12.45 22.52 -2.59
C ARG A 191 -11.06 22.88 -2.04
N LYS A 192 -10.88 22.97 -0.72
CA LYS A 192 -9.58 23.28 -0.10
C LYS A 192 -8.53 22.22 -0.45
N ARG A 193 -8.92 20.95 -0.49
CA ARG A 193 -8.03 19.86 -0.89
C ARG A 193 -7.67 19.92 -2.36
N TYR A 194 -8.62 20.25 -3.23
CA TYR A 194 -8.36 20.48 -4.65
C TYR A 194 -7.33 21.59 -4.87
N GLU A 195 -7.50 22.74 -4.22
CA GLU A 195 -6.52 23.85 -4.32
C GLU A 195 -5.14 23.43 -3.78
N SER A 196 -5.09 22.70 -2.66
CA SER A 196 -3.84 22.17 -2.11
C SER A 196 -3.16 21.18 -3.06
N MET A 197 -3.90 20.29 -3.70
CA MET A 197 -3.38 19.34 -4.69
C MET A 197 -2.92 20.04 -5.97
N ARG A 198 -3.64 21.07 -6.42
CA ARG A 198 -3.26 21.89 -7.57
C ARG A 198 -1.95 22.60 -7.31
N TYR A 199 -1.79 23.22 -6.14
CA TYR A 199 -0.55 23.85 -5.74
C TYR A 199 0.61 22.84 -5.67
N ALA A 200 0.38 21.67 -5.05
CA ALA A 200 1.37 20.61 -4.99
C ALA A 200 1.79 20.11 -6.39
N ALA A 201 0.84 20.01 -7.33
CA ALA A 201 1.12 19.64 -8.71
C ALA A 201 2.05 20.66 -9.37
N VAL A 202 1.78 21.96 -9.23
CA VAL A 202 2.64 23.02 -9.78
C VAL A 202 4.05 22.92 -9.23
N LEU A 203 4.21 22.69 -7.93
CA LEU A 203 5.52 22.52 -7.30
C LEU A 203 6.27 21.30 -7.84
N VAL A 204 5.58 20.15 -7.96
CA VAL A 204 6.15 18.91 -8.47
C VAL A 204 6.57 19.03 -9.94
N PHE A 205 5.76 19.69 -10.78
CA PHE A 205 6.07 19.83 -12.20
C PHE A 205 7.12 20.90 -12.51
N ARG A 206 7.35 21.86 -11.59
CA ARG A 206 8.43 22.86 -11.72
C ARG A 206 9.80 22.30 -11.35
N SER A 207 9.87 21.43 -10.34
CA SER A 207 11.14 20.80 -9.96
C SER A 207 11.44 19.59 -10.85
N PRO A 208 12.59 19.54 -11.54
CA PRO A 208 12.95 18.40 -12.39
C PRO A 208 13.05 17.11 -11.59
N THR A 209 13.63 17.16 -10.38
CA THR A 209 13.77 16.01 -9.48
C THR A 209 12.41 15.48 -9.02
N LEU A 210 11.50 16.37 -8.60
CA LEU A 210 10.16 15.97 -8.13
C LEU A 210 9.29 15.42 -9.27
N LYS A 211 9.42 15.98 -10.46
CA LYS A 211 8.73 15.47 -11.66
C LYS A 211 9.19 14.05 -11.99
N VAL A 212 10.51 13.81 -12.01
CA VAL A 212 11.07 12.48 -12.31
C VAL A 212 10.67 11.47 -11.23
N ILE A 213 10.80 11.80 -9.94
CA ILE A 213 10.44 10.87 -8.86
C ILE A 213 8.93 10.57 -8.82
N SER A 214 8.08 11.52 -9.24
CA SER A 214 6.65 11.28 -9.43
C SER A 214 6.39 10.25 -10.54
N LEU A 215 7.12 10.32 -11.67
CA LEU A 215 7.03 9.32 -12.74
C LEU A 215 7.56 7.96 -12.30
N VAL A 216 8.70 7.91 -11.61
CA VAL A 216 9.24 6.67 -11.02
C VAL A 216 8.22 6.03 -10.10
N SER A 217 7.63 6.82 -9.20
CA SER A 217 6.60 6.36 -8.26
C SER A 217 5.36 5.82 -8.96
N PHE A 218 4.92 6.48 -10.05
CA PHE A 218 3.79 6.03 -10.85
C PHE A 218 4.04 4.66 -11.47
N PHE A 219 5.13 4.51 -12.22
CA PHE A 219 5.43 3.28 -12.98
C PHE A 219 5.84 2.11 -12.09
N TYR A 220 6.55 2.39 -10.99
CA TYR A 220 6.88 1.39 -9.98
C TYR A 220 5.61 0.84 -9.30
N GLU A 221 4.72 1.73 -8.82
CA GLU A 221 3.49 1.29 -8.17
C GLU A 221 2.56 0.58 -9.16
N LEU A 222 2.54 1.02 -10.43
CA LEU A 222 1.77 0.36 -11.50
C LEU A 222 2.23 -1.09 -11.70
N GLY A 223 3.54 -1.36 -11.63
CA GLY A 223 4.08 -2.71 -11.75
C GLY A 223 3.88 -3.53 -10.47
N MET A 224 4.35 -3.01 -9.34
CA MET A 224 4.36 -3.72 -8.07
C MET A 224 2.95 -4.03 -7.54
N SER A 225 2.00 -3.09 -7.67
CA SER A 225 0.59 -3.33 -7.35
C SER A 225 0.00 -4.42 -8.24
N GLY A 226 0.42 -4.47 -9.50
CA GLY A 226 -0.03 -5.44 -10.50
C GLY A 226 0.40 -6.84 -10.12
N ILE A 227 1.70 -7.01 -9.86
CA ILE A 227 2.25 -8.26 -9.35
C ILE A 227 1.52 -8.67 -8.06
N SER A 228 1.36 -7.76 -7.10
CA SER A 228 0.71 -8.05 -5.83
C SER A 228 -0.76 -8.50 -5.96
N SER A 229 -1.49 -7.96 -6.94
CA SER A 229 -2.87 -8.38 -7.26
C SER A 229 -2.93 -9.78 -7.90
N VAL A 230 -1.92 -10.04 -8.73
CA VAL A 230 -1.57 -11.22 -9.52
C VAL A 230 -1.24 -12.53 -8.80
N LEU A 231 -0.26 -12.34 -7.92
CA LEU A 231 0.86 -13.27 -7.79
C LEU A 231 0.45 -14.61 -7.21
N LEU A 232 -0.33 -14.59 -6.13
CA LEU A 232 -0.69 -15.82 -5.43
C LEU A 232 -1.63 -16.69 -6.28
N TYR A 233 -2.53 -16.07 -7.05
CA TYR A 233 -3.41 -16.79 -7.98
C TYR A 233 -2.63 -17.37 -9.16
N TYR A 234 -1.67 -16.61 -9.70
CA TYR A 234 -0.74 -17.13 -10.70
C TYR A 234 0.04 -18.35 -10.19
N LEU A 235 0.62 -18.25 -8.98
CA LEU A 235 1.35 -19.36 -8.36
C LEU A 235 0.45 -20.57 -8.07
N LYS A 236 -0.83 -20.35 -7.74
CA LYS A 236 -1.83 -21.43 -7.62
C LYS A 236 -2.01 -22.15 -8.94
N ALA A 237 -2.31 -21.39 -9.99
CA ALA A 237 -2.71 -21.91 -11.29
C ALA A 237 -1.56 -22.61 -12.04
N VAL A 238 -0.32 -22.13 -11.88
CA VAL A 238 0.85 -22.68 -12.57
C VAL A 238 1.55 -23.78 -11.79
N PHE A 239 1.72 -23.61 -10.48
CA PHE A 239 2.54 -24.51 -9.65
C PHE A 239 1.74 -25.30 -8.62
N GLY A 240 0.43 -25.08 -8.52
CA GLY A 240 -0.42 -25.75 -7.53
C GLY A 240 -0.12 -25.36 -6.10
N PHE A 241 0.45 -24.16 -5.88
CA PHE A 241 0.87 -23.75 -4.54
C PHE A 241 -0.29 -23.77 -3.55
N ASN A 242 0.03 -24.06 -2.29
CA ASN A 242 -0.94 -24.05 -1.20
C ASN A 242 -0.57 -22.98 -0.17
N LYS A 243 -1.45 -22.81 0.82
CA LYS A 243 -1.27 -21.95 1.97
C LYS A 243 0.15 -21.94 2.52
N ASN A 244 0.74 -23.12 2.74
CA ASN A 244 2.06 -23.22 3.38
C ASN A 244 3.15 -22.56 2.53
N GLN A 245 3.15 -22.82 1.22
CA GLN A 245 4.12 -22.27 0.29
C GLN A 245 3.94 -20.75 0.11
N TYR A 246 2.70 -20.27 0.11
CA TYR A 246 2.43 -18.82 0.12
C TYR A 246 2.97 -18.16 1.39
N SER A 247 2.72 -18.76 2.56
CA SER A 247 3.21 -18.24 3.84
C SER A 247 4.74 -18.24 3.91
N GLU A 248 5.40 -19.26 3.37
CA GLU A 248 6.87 -19.34 3.28
C GLU A 248 7.43 -18.20 2.41
N ILE A 249 6.93 -18.02 1.19
CA ILE A 249 7.35 -16.94 0.28
C ILE A 249 7.14 -15.56 0.90
N LEU A 250 5.95 -15.30 1.44
CA LEU A 250 5.65 -14.02 2.08
C LEU A 250 6.51 -13.77 3.34
N SER A 251 6.87 -14.84 4.06
CA SER A 251 7.78 -14.74 5.20
C SER A 251 9.21 -14.42 4.77
N VAL A 252 9.71 -15.03 3.69
CA VAL A 252 11.04 -14.73 3.12
C VAL A 252 11.12 -13.25 2.72
N VAL A 253 10.12 -12.74 2.00
CA VAL A 253 10.05 -11.32 1.62
C VAL A 253 10.00 -10.43 2.86
N GLY A 254 9.17 -10.78 3.85
CA GLY A 254 8.99 -9.97 5.05
C GLY A 254 10.22 -9.94 5.97
N VAL A 255 10.88 -11.08 6.20
CA VAL A 255 12.14 -11.15 6.97
C VAL A 255 13.25 -10.40 6.24
N GLY A 256 13.36 -10.60 4.92
CA GLY A 256 14.29 -9.85 4.07
C GLY A 256 14.06 -8.35 4.14
N ALA A 257 12.80 -7.92 4.19
CA ALA A 257 12.45 -6.50 4.33
C ALA A 257 12.91 -5.90 5.64
N ILE A 258 12.70 -6.59 6.76
CA ILE A 258 13.18 -6.13 8.09
C ILE A 258 14.71 -6.03 8.09
N PHE A 259 15.39 -7.09 7.62
CA PHE A 259 16.84 -7.13 7.56
C PHE A 259 17.41 -5.98 6.72
N SER A 260 16.82 -5.74 5.55
CA SER A 260 17.30 -4.67 4.67
C SER A 260 17.04 -3.27 5.19
N GLN A 261 15.90 -3.03 5.83
CA GLN A 261 15.58 -1.70 6.38
C GLN A 261 16.43 -1.36 7.61
N ILE A 262 16.72 -2.34 8.46
CA ILE A 262 17.48 -2.13 9.70
C ILE A 262 18.99 -2.14 9.46
N LEU A 263 19.49 -3.05 8.62
CA LEU A 263 20.93 -3.25 8.45
C LEU A 263 21.43 -2.72 7.11
N VAL A 264 20.86 -3.17 5.99
CA VAL A 264 21.40 -2.89 4.65
C VAL A 264 21.28 -1.40 4.30
N LEU A 265 20.13 -0.79 4.56
CA LEU A 265 19.88 0.61 4.21
C LEU A 265 20.80 1.57 4.98
N PRO A 266 20.89 1.53 6.32
CA PRO A 266 21.81 2.43 7.05
C PRO A 266 23.28 2.19 6.71
N LEU A 267 23.67 0.94 6.43
CA LEU A 267 25.05 0.60 6.07
C LEU A 267 25.42 1.09 4.66
N LEU A 268 24.52 0.94 3.68
CA LEU A 268 24.80 1.25 2.28
C LEU A 268 24.62 2.73 1.94
N ASN A 269 23.68 3.41 2.60
CA ASN A 269 23.36 4.82 2.35
C ASN A 269 24.57 5.78 2.39
N PRO A 270 25.49 5.74 3.37
CA PRO A 270 26.63 6.66 3.40
C PRO A 270 27.64 6.42 2.26
N PHE A 271 27.69 5.24 1.65
CA PHE A 271 28.67 4.93 0.61
C PHE A 271 28.16 5.20 -0.81
N VAL A 272 26.86 4.96 -1.05
CA VAL A 272 26.31 4.88 -2.41
C VAL A 272 25.26 5.95 -2.69
N GLY A 273 24.70 6.56 -1.64
CA GLY A 273 23.65 7.57 -1.74
C GLY A 273 22.28 7.03 -2.17
N GLU A 274 21.26 7.86 -2.01
CA GLU A 274 19.85 7.46 -2.16
C GLU A 274 19.46 7.15 -3.61
N GLY A 275 20.03 7.88 -4.59
CA GLY A 275 19.73 7.67 -6.01
C GLY A 275 20.18 6.30 -6.50
N VAL A 276 21.37 5.85 -6.09
CA VAL A 276 21.87 4.53 -6.47
C VAL A 276 21.13 3.43 -5.72
N ILE A 277 20.78 3.63 -4.44
CA ILE A 277 19.91 2.70 -3.70
C ILE A 277 18.57 2.52 -4.42
N LEU A 278 17.97 3.63 -4.89
CA LEU A 278 16.73 3.59 -5.66
C LEU A 278 16.90 2.77 -6.96
N CYS A 279 17.95 3.02 -7.74
CA CYS A 279 18.23 2.26 -8.96
C CYS A 279 18.48 0.78 -8.70
N LEU A 280 19.25 0.44 -7.66
CA LEU A 280 19.52 -0.95 -7.27
C LEU A 280 18.24 -1.67 -6.83
N ALA A 281 17.40 -1.00 -6.06
CA ALA A 281 16.13 -1.53 -5.60
C ALA A 281 15.12 -1.71 -6.76
N LEU A 282 15.10 -0.78 -7.73
CA LEU A 282 14.30 -0.93 -8.96
C LEU A 282 14.82 -2.08 -9.84
N LEU A 283 16.13 -2.25 -9.96
CA LEU A 283 16.72 -3.39 -10.67
C LEU A 283 16.32 -4.72 -10.02
N ALA A 284 16.38 -4.80 -8.68
CA ALA A 284 15.89 -5.95 -7.93
C ALA A 284 14.38 -6.17 -8.11
N SER A 285 13.59 -5.10 -8.24
CA SER A 285 12.14 -5.18 -8.52
C SER A 285 11.87 -5.80 -9.90
N ILE A 286 12.67 -5.45 -10.91
CA ILE A 286 12.58 -6.01 -12.26
C ILE A 286 12.96 -7.49 -12.23
N ALA A 287 14.05 -7.86 -11.55
CA ALA A 287 14.43 -9.26 -11.38
C ALA A 287 13.33 -10.06 -10.65
N TYR A 288 12.76 -9.50 -9.58
CA TYR A 288 11.64 -10.07 -8.85
C TYR A 288 10.44 -10.36 -9.77
N GLY A 289 10.03 -9.38 -10.58
CA GLY A 289 8.93 -9.56 -11.52
C GLY A 289 9.25 -10.56 -12.63
N LEU A 290 10.40 -10.44 -13.30
CA LEU A 290 10.77 -11.32 -14.42
C LEU A 290 10.92 -12.78 -13.97
N LEU A 291 11.55 -13.03 -12.82
CA LEU A 291 11.70 -14.39 -12.29
C LEU A 291 10.36 -15.02 -11.93
N TYR A 292 9.40 -14.24 -11.41
CA TYR A 292 8.04 -14.75 -11.21
C TYR A 292 7.31 -15.00 -12.52
N GLY A 293 7.36 -14.06 -13.47
CA GLY A 293 6.63 -14.16 -14.73
C GLY A 293 7.14 -15.26 -15.66
N LEU A 294 8.44 -15.54 -15.61
CA LEU A 294 9.12 -16.55 -16.44
C LEU A 294 9.52 -17.80 -15.63
N ALA A 295 8.87 -18.04 -14.49
CA ALA A 295 9.20 -19.17 -13.64
C ALA A 295 8.99 -20.51 -14.39
N TRP A 296 10.06 -21.29 -14.53
CA TRP A 296 10.03 -22.60 -15.20
C TRP A 296 9.93 -23.77 -14.22
N ALA A 297 10.15 -23.52 -12.93
CA ALA A 297 10.12 -24.54 -11.88
C ALA A 297 9.65 -23.94 -10.55
N SER A 298 9.08 -24.78 -9.69
CA SER A 298 8.50 -24.38 -8.40
C SER A 298 9.47 -23.74 -7.42
N TRP A 299 10.79 -23.93 -7.57
CA TRP A 299 11.79 -23.29 -6.72
C TRP A 299 12.09 -21.83 -7.14
N VAL A 300 11.84 -21.47 -8.40
CA VAL A 300 12.13 -20.12 -8.94
C VAL A 300 11.33 -19.03 -8.22
N PRO A 301 10.03 -19.22 -7.89
CA PRO A 301 9.28 -18.34 -6.98
C PRO A 301 9.98 -18.02 -5.65
N TYR A 302 10.70 -18.96 -5.04
CA TYR A 302 11.43 -18.75 -3.78
C TYR A 302 12.71 -17.95 -4.01
N MET A 303 13.42 -18.21 -5.11
CA MET A 303 14.57 -17.40 -5.52
C MET A 303 14.14 -15.96 -5.81
N SER A 304 13.02 -15.78 -6.50
CA SER A 304 12.44 -14.45 -6.75
C SER A 304 12.11 -13.73 -5.44
N ALA A 305 11.50 -14.43 -4.48
CA ALA A 305 11.19 -13.88 -3.15
C ALA A 305 12.41 -13.32 -2.41
N ALA A 306 13.62 -13.86 -2.63
CA ALA A 306 14.85 -13.34 -2.02
C ALA A 306 15.20 -11.92 -2.48
N PHE A 307 14.87 -11.55 -3.72
CA PHE A 307 14.97 -10.16 -4.20
C PHE A 307 14.00 -9.22 -3.47
N GLY A 308 13.01 -9.79 -2.76
CA GLY A 308 12.18 -9.14 -1.75
C GLY A 308 12.93 -8.28 -0.76
N ALA A 309 14.09 -8.77 -0.32
CA ALA A 309 14.94 -8.04 0.61
C ALA A 309 15.43 -6.71 0.01
N ILE A 310 15.70 -6.64 -1.30
CA ILE A 310 16.31 -5.47 -1.91
C ILE A 310 15.24 -4.52 -2.46
N TYR A 311 14.23 -5.03 -3.15
CA TYR A 311 13.23 -4.17 -3.80
C TYR A 311 12.43 -3.32 -2.79
N ILE A 312 12.28 -3.80 -1.55
CA ILE A 312 11.55 -3.07 -0.51
C ILE A 312 12.16 -1.69 -0.20
N LEU A 313 13.43 -1.48 -0.56
CA LEU A 313 14.15 -0.22 -0.37
C LEU A 313 13.70 0.89 -1.34
N VAL A 314 12.91 0.58 -2.39
CA VAL A 314 12.39 1.60 -3.32
C VAL A 314 11.59 2.68 -2.58
N LYS A 315 10.71 2.29 -1.64
CA LYS A 315 9.88 3.25 -0.89
C LYS A 315 10.70 4.22 -0.02
N PRO A 316 11.57 3.77 0.90
CA PRO A 316 12.38 4.68 1.69
C PRO A 316 13.33 5.52 0.83
N ALA A 317 13.93 4.97 -0.23
CA ALA A 317 14.78 5.74 -1.13
C ALA A 317 14.00 6.84 -1.86
N THR A 318 12.77 6.54 -2.30
CA THR A 318 11.86 7.52 -2.91
C THR A 318 11.51 8.64 -1.92
N TYR A 319 11.21 8.31 -0.65
CA TYR A 319 10.95 9.33 0.37
C TYR A 319 12.16 10.22 0.65
N ALA A 320 13.36 9.65 0.67
CA ALA A 320 14.59 10.40 0.88
C ALA A 320 14.86 11.38 -0.28
N VAL A 321 14.70 10.94 -1.53
CA VAL A 321 14.80 11.80 -2.72
C VAL A 321 13.75 12.93 -2.70
N ILE A 322 12.50 12.63 -2.33
CA ILE A 322 11.45 13.64 -2.19
C ILE A 322 11.82 14.68 -1.12
N SER A 323 12.38 14.23 0.00
CA SER A 323 12.78 15.13 1.09
C SER A 323 13.91 16.09 0.69
N LYS A 324 14.84 15.66 -0.18
CA LYS A 324 15.88 16.54 -0.73
C LYS A 324 15.36 17.51 -1.80
N GLY A 325 14.36 17.09 -2.57
CA GLY A 325 13.80 17.89 -3.66
C GLY A 325 12.69 18.87 -3.24
N SER A 326 12.33 18.96 -1.95
CA SER A 326 11.24 19.81 -1.46
C SER A 326 11.61 20.52 -0.16
N SER A 327 11.10 21.74 0.03
CA SER A 327 11.25 22.46 1.30
C SER A 327 10.41 21.80 2.41
N SER A 328 10.84 21.95 3.67
CA SER A 328 10.16 21.37 4.85
C SER A 328 8.68 21.77 4.94
N VAL A 329 8.35 23.00 4.55
CA VAL A 329 6.98 23.54 4.52
C VAL A 329 6.11 22.84 3.48
N ASN A 330 6.69 22.44 2.34
CA ASN A 330 5.95 21.87 1.22
C ASN A 330 6.05 20.34 1.13
N GLN A 331 6.92 19.70 1.92
CA GLN A 331 7.17 18.26 1.89
C GLN A 331 5.88 17.43 2.03
N GLY A 332 5.00 17.79 2.97
CA GLY A 332 3.71 17.09 3.15
C GLY A 332 2.77 17.22 1.94
N LYS A 333 2.77 18.39 1.28
CA LYS A 333 1.97 18.62 0.07
C LYS A 333 2.49 17.79 -1.11
N VAL A 334 3.82 17.76 -1.30
CA VAL A 334 4.50 16.97 -2.33
C VAL A 334 4.27 15.47 -2.12
N GLN A 335 4.47 14.97 -0.90
CA GLN A 335 4.20 13.57 -0.57
C GLN A 335 2.73 13.21 -0.78
N GLY A 336 1.81 14.09 -0.40
CA GLY A 336 0.38 13.92 -0.66
C GLY A 336 0.04 13.84 -2.14
N PHE A 337 0.70 14.63 -3.00
CA PHE A 337 0.55 14.56 -4.45
C PHE A 337 1.08 13.23 -5.01
N ILE A 338 2.29 12.83 -4.62
CA ILE A 338 2.91 11.58 -5.09
C ILE A 338 2.13 10.35 -4.62
N ALA A 339 1.63 10.34 -3.38
CA ALA A 339 0.71 9.30 -2.91
C ALA A 339 -0.59 9.25 -3.72
N GLY A 340 -1.06 10.40 -4.20
CA GLY A 340 -2.17 10.49 -5.15
C GLY A 340 -1.83 9.84 -6.50
N VAL A 341 -0.66 10.15 -7.06
CA VAL A 341 -0.16 9.53 -8.30
C VAL A 341 -0.04 8.01 -8.16
N GLN A 342 0.52 7.51 -7.05
CA GLN A 342 0.59 6.08 -6.71
C GLN A 342 -0.81 5.46 -6.59
N SER A 343 -1.77 6.19 -6.03
CA SER A 343 -3.15 5.69 -5.90
C SER A 343 -3.80 5.51 -7.27
N ILE A 344 -3.54 6.39 -8.25
CA ILE A 344 -3.97 6.21 -9.65
C ILE A 344 -3.32 4.96 -10.25
N SER A 345 -2.02 4.73 -10.01
CA SER A 345 -1.36 3.49 -10.45
C SER A 345 -1.98 2.24 -9.83
N SER A 346 -2.29 2.28 -8.53
CA SER A 346 -2.92 1.16 -7.82
C SER A 346 -4.34 0.88 -8.30
N LEU A 347 -5.01 1.88 -8.88
CA LEU A 347 -6.30 1.75 -9.55
C LEU A 347 -6.15 1.10 -10.94
N LEU A 348 -5.23 1.62 -11.75
CA LEU A 348 -5.05 1.17 -13.14
C LEU A 348 -4.43 -0.23 -13.21
N SER A 349 -3.62 -0.60 -12.23
CA SER A 349 -2.84 -1.82 -12.27
C SER A 349 -3.69 -3.10 -12.26
N PRO A 350 -4.59 -3.35 -11.29
CA PRO A 350 -5.42 -4.54 -11.30
C PRO A 350 -6.40 -4.58 -12.48
N LEU A 351 -6.82 -3.41 -12.98
CA LEU A 351 -7.67 -3.29 -14.16
C LEU A 351 -7.00 -3.82 -15.43
N ALA A 352 -5.69 -3.63 -15.58
CA ALA A 352 -4.91 -4.17 -16.69
C ALA A 352 -4.42 -5.61 -16.42
N MET A 353 -3.86 -5.87 -15.24
CA MET A 353 -3.15 -7.11 -14.94
C MET A 353 -4.09 -8.29 -14.68
N SER A 354 -5.26 -8.08 -14.09
CA SER A 354 -6.18 -9.17 -13.76
C SER A 354 -6.78 -9.83 -15.01
N PRO A 355 -7.36 -9.06 -15.97
CA PRO A 355 -7.83 -9.64 -17.24
C PRO A 355 -6.71 -10.28 -18.05
N LEU A 356 -5.53 -9.64 -18.08
CA LEU A 356 -4.37 -10.18 -18.80
C LEU A 356 -3.90 -11.52 -18.22
N THR A 357 -3.87 -11.65 -16.89
CA THR A 357 -3.55 -12.92 -16.23
C THR A 357 -4.62 -13.97 -16.52
N SER A 358 -5.89 -13.59 -16.45
CA SER A 358 -7.00 -14.49 -16.76
C SER A 358 -6.91 -15.03 -18.19
N TRP A 359 -6.53 -14.19 -19.16
CA TRP A 359 -6.39 -14.59 -20.56
C TRP A 359 -5.19 -15.51 -20.79
N PHE A 360 -4.03 -15.21 -20.20
CA PHE A 360 -2.83 -16.03 -20.36
C PHE A 360 -2.85 -17.34 -19.56
N LEU A 361 -3.78 -17.46 -18.59
CA LEU A 361 -4.06 -18.72 -17.91
C LEU A 361 -5.13 -19.56 -18.61
N SER A 362 -5.90 -19.00 -19.56
CA SER A 362 -6.93 -19.74 -20.30
C SER A 362 -6.32 -20.57 -21.43
N SER A 363 -7.14 -21.43 -22.05
CA SER A 363 -6.78 -22.19 -23.24
C SER A 363 -6.56 -21.31 -24.48
N ASP A 364 -7.03 -20.06 -24.45
CA ASP A 364 -7.05 -19.15 -25.60
C ASP A 364 -5.84 -18.20 -25.61
N ALA A 365 -4.80 -18.52 -24.84
CA ALA A 365 -3.60 -17.71 -24.74
C ALA A 365 -2.87 -17.67 -26.10
N PRO A 366 -2.47 -16.47 -26.58
CA PRO A 366 -1.84 -16.33 -27.90
C PRO A 366 -0.45 -16.97 -27.99
N PHE A 367 0.23 -17.15 -26.85
CA PHE A 367 1.50 -17.86 -26.73
C PHE A 367 1.68 -18.42 -25.32
N ASN A 368 2.57 -19.39 -25.17
CA ASN A 368 2.78 -20.09 -23.91
C ASN A 368 3.65 -19.27 -22.93
N CYS A 369 3.03 -18.32 -22.24
CA CYS A 369 3.63 -17.57 -21.14
C CYS A 369 2.58 -17.25 -20.08
N LYS A 370 2.31 -18.20 -19.18
CA LYS A 370 1.26 -18.06 -18.15
C LYS A 370 1.47 -16.86 -17.21
N GLY A 371 2.72 -16.42 -17.04
CA GLY A 371 3.09 -15.28 -16.19
C GLY A 371 3.26 -13.96 -16.95
N PHE A 372 2.74 -13.86 -18.18
CA PHE A 372 2.96 -12.71 -19.04
C PHE A 372 2.52 -11.37 -18.42
N SER A 373 1.42 -11.35 -17.66
CA SER A 373 0.99 -10.14 -16.93
C SER A 373 2.05 -9.62 -15.94
N ILE A 374 2.73 -10.52 -15.24
CA ILE A 374 3.83 -10.20 -14.32
C ILE A 374 5.05 -9.68 -15.12
N VAL A 375 5.30 -10.21 -16.31
CA VAL A 375 6.33 -9.69 -17.22
C VAL A 375 5.99 -8.27 -17.67
N VAL A 376 4.74 -7.99 -18.06
CA VAL A 376 4.28 -6.63 -18.42
C VAL A 376 4.41 -5.68 -17.23
N ALA A 377 4.07 -6.11 -16.02
CA ALA A 377 4.31 -5.34 -14.80
C ALA A 377 5.81 -5.10 -14.54
N SER A 378 6.70 -5.99 -14.98
CA SER A 378 8.15 -5.79 -14.91
C SER A 378 8.63 -4.73 -15.90
N VAL A 379 8.02 -4.66 -17.08
CA VAL A 379 8.30 -3.59 -18.07
C VAL A 379 7.95 -2.22 -17.52
N SER A 380 6.86 -2.06 -16.77
CA SER A 380 6.58 -0.77 -16.13
C SER A 380 7.65 -0.41 -15.09
N MET A 381 8.17 -1.39 -14.34
CA MET A 381 9.30 -1.15 -13.43
C MET A 381 10.61 -0.84 -14.17
N MET A 382 10.83 -1.38 -15.39
CA MET A 382 11.94 -0.97 -16.26
C MET A 382 11.82 0.49 -16.69
N ILE A 383 10.62 0.95 -17.04
CA ILE A 383 10.37 2.37 -17.34
C ILE A 383 10.67 3.24 -16.11
N ALA A 384 10.28 2.79 -14.91
CA ALA A 384 10.62 3.48 -13.66
C ALA A 384 12.14 3.56 -13.45
N LEU A 385 12.89 2.48 -13.74
CA LEU A 385 14.35 2.48 -13.67
C LEU A 385 14.96 3.45 -14.68
N CYS A 386 14.47 3.50 -15.92
CA CYS A 386 14.94 4.46 -16.91
C CYS A 386 14.78 5.90 -16.42
N PHE A 387 13.63 6.25 -15.83
CA PHE A 387 13.44 7.57 -15.21
C PHE A 387 14.33 7.78 -14.00
N ALA A 388 14.52 6.76 -13.15
CA ALA A 388 15.39 6.85 -11.98
C ALA A 388 16.85 7.15 -12.37
N CYS A 389 17.34 6.55 -13.45
CA CYS A 389 18.68 6.84 -13.99
C CYS A 389 18.83 8.28 -14.55
N LEU A 390 17.72 8.96 -14.84
CA LEU A 390 17.73 10.37 -15.26
C LEU A 390 17.76 11.34 -14.08
N LEU A 391 17.66 10.86 -12.83
CA LEU A 391 17.86 11.73 -11.67
C LEU A 391 19.31 12.23 -11.65
N LYS A 392 19.47 13.51 -11.98
CA LYS A 392 20.60 14.28 -11.50
C LYS A 392 20.27 14.68 -10.07
N LEU A 393 20.84 13.97 -9.10
CA LEU A 393 20.92 14.48 -7.75
C LEU A 393 21.98 15.57 -7.78
N ASP A 394 21.57 16.80 -8.11
CA ASP A 394 22.48 17.94 -8.04
C ASP A 394 22.99 18.05 -6.59
N GLU A 395 24.28 17.79 -6.41
CA GLU A 395 25.02 18.28 -5.26
C GLU A 395 24.99 19.82 -5.33
N ASN A 396 24.25 20.44 -4.43
CA ASN A 396 24.05 21.90 -4.25
C ASN A 396 23.02 22.57 -5.18
N SER A 397 21.77 22.65 -4.72
CA SER A 397 20.92 23.81 -5.04
C SER A 397 20.03 24.18 -3.86
N SER A 398 20.63 24.78 -2.84
CA SER A 398 19.94 25.69 -1.94
C SER A 398 19.65 27.01 -2.67
N HIS A 399 18.76 26.97 -3.67
CA HIS A 399 18.14 28.19 -4.18
C HIS A 399 16.65 28.09 -3.86
N ASP A 400 16.29 28.70 -2.73
CA ASP A 400 14.91 28.93 -2.35
C ASP A 400 14.24 29.83 -3.41
N PRO A 401 13.11 29.44 -3.99
CA PRO A 401 12.33 30.31 -4.88
C PRO A 401 11.56 31.42 -4.13
N GLU A 402 11.66 31.49 -2.79
CA GLU A 402 10.93 32.47 -1.99
C GLU A 402 11.60 33.86 -1.97
N GLU A 403 12.87 33.99 -2.34
CA GLU A 403 13.54 35.30 -2.43
C GLU A 403 13.15 36.14 -3.66
N GLU A 404 12.53 35.55 -4.70
CA GLU A 404 12.11 36.31 -5.90
C GLU A 404 10.69 36.90 -5.81
N ILE A 405 9.91 36.59 -4.78
CA ILE A 405 8.53 37.10 -4.64
C ILE A 405 8.45 38.33 -3.70
N GLU A 406 9.46 38.58 -2.87
CA GLU A 406 9.46 39.66 -1.86
C GLU A 406 10.61 40.70 -2.01
N ALA A 407 10.95 41.16 -3.22
CA ALA A 407 11.60 42.47 -3.46
C ALA A 407 11.72 42.75 -4.97
N PRO A 408 11.41 43.95 -5.51
CA PRO A 408 11.39 45.26 -4.85
C PRO A 408 10.08 46.05 -5.06
N LEU A 409 9.40 46.40 -3.97
CA LEU A 409 8.38 47.48 -3.94
C LEU A 409 8.69 48.56 -2.89
N LEU A 410 9.93 48.64 -2.41
CA LEU A 410 10.39 49.75 -1.57
C LEU A 410 11.49 50.50 -2.31
N GLY A 411 11.07 51.47 -3.11
CA GLY A 411 11.98 52.33 -3.85
C GLY A 411 11.29 53.40 -4.68
N GLU A 412 10.26 54.08 -4.18
CA GLU A 412 9.94 55.48 -4.52
C GLU A 412 9.18 56.11 -3.34
N GLY A 413 9.75 57.15 -2.75
CA GLY A 413 9.25 57.88 -1.58
C GLY A 413 10.33 58.77 -0.98
#